data_AF-A0AAU0K768-F1
#
_entry.id   AF-A0AAU0K768-F1
#
_cell.length_a   1.000
_cell.length_b   1.000
_cell.length_c   1.000
_cell.angle_alpha   90.00
_cell.angle_beta   90.00
_cell.angle_gamma   90.00
#
_symmetry.space_group_name_H-M   'P 1'
#
loop_
_entity.id
_entity.type
_entity.pdbx_description
1 polymer ?
#
loop_
_entity_poly.entity_id
_entity_poly.type
_entity_poly.pdbx_seq_one_letter_code
_entity_poly.pdbx_strand_id
1 'polypeptide(L)'
;MSAQESINKAAARTQRALVLRHLKSGRTLTQDEAQALYGVRRLAARISELRNDFGFPIRTEMVDVGGVSGLARYSLEQTPEDIKRKRAVLQSLLRGDAVEAVPGVSPDELARIMGYLRADGWPVLAIEGKYILIGAGKGAASDA
;
A
#
# COMPACT_ATOMS: atom_id res chain seq x y z
N MET A 1 -25.46 -12.69 0.87
CA MET A 1 -24.03 -12.59 0.54
C MET A 1 -23.89 -12.56 -0.97
N SER A 2 -23.31 -11.49 -1.52
CA SER A 2 -23.11 -11.36 -2.98
C SER A 2 -22.00 -12.30 -3.45
N ALA A 3 -22.12 -12.85 -4.67
CA ALA A 3 -21.06 -13.67 -5.27
C ALA A 3 -19.70 -12.94 -5.29
N GLN A 4 -19.72 -11.62 -5.47
CA GLN A 4 -18.53 -10.77 -5.43
C GLN A 4 -17.88 -10.73 -4.04
N GLU A 5 -18.69 -10.76 -2.98
CA GLU A 5 -18.25 -10.71 -1.58
C GLU A 5 -17.60 -12.04 -1.16
N SER A 6 -18.15 -13.17 -1.61
CA SER A 6 -17.57 -14.50 -1.44
C SER A 6 -16.26 -14.67 -2.21
N ILE A 7 -16.18 -14.14 -3.44
CA ILE A 7 -14.94 -14.12 -4.24
C ILE A 7 -13.88 -13.26 -3.55
N ASN A 8 -14.24 -12.08 -3.04
CA ASN A 8 -13.31 -11.20 -2.31
C ASN A 8 -12.78 -11.86 -1.02
N LYS A 9 -13.63 -12.61 -0.30
CA LYS A 9 -13.27 -13.33 0.94
C LYS A 9 -12.39 -14.56 0.67
N ALA A 10 -12.65 -15.30 -0.41
CA ALA A 10 -11.83 -16.44 -0.84
C ALA A 10 -10.48 -15.96 -1.40
N ALA A 11 -10.48 -14.87 -2.18
CA ALA A 11 -9.26 -14.22 -2.65
C ALA A 11 -8.38 -13.85 -1.45
N ALA A 12 -8.92 -13.19 -0.42
CA ALA A 12 -8.20 -12.76 0.78
C ALA A 12 -7.42 -13.86 1.53
N ARG A 13 -7.73 -15.15 1.33
CA ARG A 13 -7.05 -16.30 1.97
C ARG A 13 -5.87 -16.86 1.16
N THR A 14 -5.67 -16.45 -0.09
CA THR A 14 -4.58 -16.98 -0.93
C THR A 14 -3.29 -16.18 -0.75
N GLN A 15 -2.14 -16.86 -0.79
CA GLN A 15 -0.82 -16.21 -0.78
C GLN A 15 -0.68 -15.11 -1.84
N ARG A 16 -1.25 -15.34 -3.04
CA ARG A 16 -1.26 -14.36 -4.14
C ARG A 16 -2.01 -13.08 -3.77
N ALA A 17 -3.17 -13.21 -3.14
CA ALA A 17 -3.94 -12.04 -2.72
C ALA A 17 -3.27 -11.29 -1.57
N LEU A 18 -2.59 -11.99 -0.65
CA LEU A 18 -1.78 -11.33 0.39
C LEU A 18 -0.69 -10.46 -0.24
N VAL A 19 0.05 -11.01 -1.21
CA VAL A 19 1.07 -10.28 -1.98
C VAL A 19 0.44 -9.11 -2.71
N LEU A 20 -0.63 -9.32 -3.48
CA LEU A 20 -1.28 -8.26 -4.24
C LEU A 20 -1.81 -7.14 -3.33
N ARG A 21 -2.43 -7.48 -2.20
CA ARG A 21 -2.92 -6.48 -1.23
C ARG A 21 -1.76 -5.65 -0.69
N HIS A 22 -0.62 -6.26 -0.41
CA HIS A 22 0.58 -5.55 0.01
C HIS A 22 1.11 -4.63 -1.12
N LEU A 23 1.21 -5.10 -2.36
CA LEU A 23 1.70 -4.28 -3.46
C LEU A 23 0.74 -3.15 -3.86
N LYS A 24 -0.59 -3.40 -3.85
CA LYS A 24 -1.64 -2.36 -4.03
C LYS A 24 -1.65 -1.33 -2.91
N SER A 25 -1.00 -1.66 -1.80
CA SER A 25 -0.76 -0.68 -0.78
C SER A 25 0.37 0.28 -1.21
N GLY A 26 1.20 -0.03 -2.19
CA GLY A 26 2.32 0.83 -2.62
C GLY A 26 3.58 0.59 -1.80
N ARG A 27 3.58 -0.42 -0.93
CA ARG A 27 4.79 -0.99 -0.35
C ARG A 27 5.45 -1.95 -1.32
N THR A 28 6.70 -2.25 -1.01
CA THR A 28 7.52 -3.20 -1.75
C THR A 28 7.73 -4.49 -0.96
N LEU A 29 8.08 -5.56 -1.65
CA LEU A 29 8.33 -6.86 -1.06
C LEU A 29 9.60 -7.48 -1.64
N THR A 30 10.47 -7.96 -0.77
CA THR A 30 11.52 -8.95 -1.05
C THR A 30 11.03 -10.35 -0.67
N GLN A 31 11.77 -11.39 -1.09
CA GLN A 31 11.45 -12.79 -0.77
C GLN A 31 11.43 -13.04 0.75
N ASP A 32 12.38 -12.50 1.51
CA ASP A 32 12.48 -12.71 2.95
C ASP A 32 11.33 -12.02 3.70
N GLU A 33 10.98 -10.79 3.31
CA GLU A 33 9.83 -10.07 3.85
C GLU A 33 8.52 -10.82 3.55
N ALA A 34 8.38 -11.41 2.36
CA ALA A 34 7.20 -12.18 1.98
C ALA A 34 7.02 -13.44 2.83
N GLN A 35 8.14 -14.10 3.14
CA GLN A 35 8.15 -15.26 4.02
C GLN A 35 7.83 -14.87 5.46
N ALA A 36 8.47 -13.83 5.99
CA ALA A 36 8.27 -13.38 7.36
C ALA A 36 6.85 -12.88 7.63
N LEU A 37 6.30 -12.06 6.72
CA LEU A 37 4.99 -11.43 6.92
C LEU A 37 3.82 -12.35 6.56
N TYR A 38 3.98 -13.21 5.54
CA TYR A 38 2.86 -13.90 4.90
C TYR A 38 3.09 -15.41 4.70
N GLY A 39 4.24 -15.95 5.09
CA GLY A 39 4.59 -17.36 4.85
C GLY A 39 4.79 -17.70 3.37
N VAL A 40 5.05 -16.71 2.50
CA VAL A 40 5.18 -16.90 1.05
C VAL A 40 6.62 -17.24 0.68
N ARG A 41 6.93 -18.54 0.55
CA ARG A 41 8.28 -19.05 0.21
C ARG A 41 8.65 -18.97 -1.27
N ARG A 42 7.70 -18.69 -2.15
CA ARG A 42 7.89 -18.59 -3.61
C ARG A 42 7.29 -17.30 -4.14
N LEU A 43 7.80 -16.16 -3.69
CA LEU A 43 7.29 -14.85 -4.05
C LEU A 43 7.34 -14.65 -5.57
N ALA A 44 8.47 -14.95 -6.21
CA ALA A 44 8.63 -14.77 -7.66
C ALA A 44 7.55 -15.50 -8.48
N ALA A 45 7.12 -16.69 -8.06
CA ALA A 45 6.02 -17.41 -8.71
C ALA A 45 4.68 -16.69 -8.56
N ARG A 46 4.37 -16.18 -7.35
CA ARG A 46 3.17 -15.37 -7.11
C ARG A 46 3.19 -14.06 -7.89
N ILE A 47 4.36 -13.43 -8.04
CA ILE A 47 4.52 -12.24 -8.88
C ILE A 47 4.31 -12.57 -10.36
N SER A 48 4.85 -13.70 -10.84
CA SER A 48 4.67 -14.14 -12.22
C SER A 48 3.19 -14.35 -12.54
N GLU A 49 2.43 -15.03 -11.66
CA GLU A 49 0.98 -15.17 -11.83
C GLU A 49 0.29 -13.80 -11.88
N LEU A 50 0.60 -12.92 -10.92
CA LEU A 50 -0.01 -11.58 -10.88
C LEU A 50 0.27 -10.76 -12.14
N ARG A 51 1.49 -10.84 -12.71
CA ARG A 51 1.84 -10.16 -13.96
C ARG A 51 1.17 -10.80 -15.16
N ASN A 52 1.38 -12.10 -15.35
CA ASN A 52 1.08 -12.77 -16.61
C ASN A 52 -0.37 -13.22 -16.70
N ASP A 53 -0.92 -13.73 -15.60
CA ASP A 53 -2.27 -14.30 -15.59
C ASP A 53 -3.33 -13.23 -15.27
N PHE A 54 -2.97 -12.20 -14.50
CA PHE A 54 -3.89 -11.15 -14.03
C PHE A 54 -3.56 -9.74 -14.54
N GLY A 55 -2.46 -9.55 -15.27
CA GLY A 55 -2.12 -8.28 -15.90
C GLY A 55 -1.72 -7.16 -14.94
N PHE A 56 -1.29 -7.46 -13.71
CA PHE A 56 -0.85 -6.41 -12.79
C PHE A 56 0.51 -5.84 -13.19
N PRO A 57 0.65 -4.50 -13.30
CA PRO A 57 1.91 -3.85 -13.65
C PRO A 57 2.84 -3.83 -12.43
N ILE A 58 3.55 -4.92 -12.19
CA ILE A 58 4.49 -5.05 -11.08
C ILE A 58 5.89 -4.80 -11.62
N ARG A 59 6.65 -3.87 -11.03
CA ARG A 59 8.06 -3.63 -11.33
C ARG A 59 8.96 -4.50 -10.46
N THR A 60 10.13 -4.89 -10.99
CA THR A 60 11.22 -5.49 -10.20
C THR A 60 12.40 -4.54 -10.19
N GLU A 61 13.02 -4.39 -9.02
CA GLU A 61 14.28 -3.68 -8.83
C GLU A 61 15.25 -4.63 -8.11
N MET A 62 16.52 -4.60 -8.51
CA MET A 62 17.58 -5.34 -7.81
C MET A 62 18.16 -4.44 -6.73
N VAL A 63 18.19 -4.93 -5.49
CA VAL A 63 18.52 -4.11 -4.32
C VAL A 63 19.45 -4.86 -3.39
N ASP A 64 20.24 -4.10 -2.65
CA ASP A 64 21.12 -4.62 -1.63
C ASP A 64 20.49 -4.36 -0.25
N VAL A 65 20.31 -5.41 0.56
CA VAL A 65 19.65 -5.31 1.87
C VAL A 65 20.47 -6.08 2.90
N GLY A 66 20.86 -5.40 3.99
CA GLY A 66 21.58 -6.05 5.09
C GLY A 66 22.89 -6.72 4.70
N GLY A 67 23.59 -6.19 3.68
CA GLY A 67 24.83 -6.77 3.15
C GLY A 67 24.64 -7.90 2.15
N VAL A 68 23.40 -8.29 1.84
CA VAL A 68 23.08 -9.24 0.77
C VAL A 68 22.79 -8.45 -0.50
N SER A 69 23.61 -8.65 -1.54
CA SER A 69 23.46 -7.94 -2.81
C SER A 69 22.55 -8.67 -3.80
N GLY A 70 21.87 -7.91 -4.66
CA GLY A 70 21.14 -8.47 -5.79
C GLY A 70 19.85 -9.22 -5.41
N LEU A 71 19.14 -8.76 -4.38
CA LEU A 71 17.80 -9.26 -4.07
C LEU A 71 16.76 -8.60 -4.96
N ALA A 72 15.78 -9.37 -5.42
CA ALA A 72 14.65 -8.82 -6.15
C ALA A 72 13.65 -8.17 -5.17
N ARG A 73 13.40 -6.87 -5.37
CA ARG A 73 12.34 -6.09 -4.71
C ARG A 73 11.22 -5.84 -5.72
N TYR A 74 9.99 -6.15 -5.33
CA TYR A 74 8.82 -6.00 -6.16
C TYR A 74 7.93 -4.87 -5.67
N SER A 75 7.41 -4.06 -6.58
CA SER A 75 6.48 -2.97 -6.30
C SER A 75 5.39 -2.93 -7.37
N LEU A 76 4.19 -2.45 -7.02
CA LEU A 76 3.20 -2.12 -8.04
C LEU A 76 3.58 -0.79 -8.67
N GLU A 77 3.56 -0.69 -10.00
CA GLU A 77 3.67 0.60 -10.66
C GLU A 77 2.48 1.47 -10.26
N GLN A 78 2.77 2.66 -9.75
CA GLN A 78 1.74 3.64 -9.42
C GLN A 78 1.44 4.44 -10.68
N THR A 79 0.16 4.50 -11.05
CA THR A 79 -0.25 5.36 -12.16
C THR A 79 -0.14 6.84 -11.75
N PRO A 80 0.00 7.76 -12.70
CA PRO A 80 -0.09 9.20 -12.41
C PRO A 80 -1.36 9.57 -11.63
N GLU A 81 -2.46 8.86 -11.87
CA GLU A 81 -3.73 9.08 -11.19
C GLU A 81 -3.68 8.62 -9.71
N ASP A 82 -3.01 7.50 -9.40
CA ASP A 82 -2.80 7.05 -8.02
C ASP A 82 -1.97 8.07 -7.22
N ILE A 83 -0.93 8.62 -7.86
CA ILE A 83 -0.09 9.67 -7.27
C ILE A 83 -0.92 10.92 -7.00
N LYS A 84 -1.74 11.34 -7.97
CA LYS A 84 -2.63 12.49 -7.84
C LYS A 84 -3.63 12.32 -6.71
N ARG A 85 -4.24 11.13 -6.58
CA ARG A 85 -5.18 10.78 -5.49
C ARG A 85 -4.51 10.85 -4.12
N LYS A 86 -3.33 10.24 -3.95
CA LYS A 86 -2.56 10.34 -2.70
C LYS A 86 -2.25 11.79 -2.33
N ARG A 87 -1.85 12.59 -3.32
CA ARG A 87 -1.58 14.02 -3.12
C ARG A 87 -2.83 14.79 -2.68
N ALA A 88 -4.00 14.51 -3.28
CA ALA A 88 -5.25 15.15 -2.90
C ALA A 88 -5.67 14.83 -1.45
N VAL A 89 -5.48 13.58 -1.01
CA VAL A 89 -5.72 13.17 0.39
C VAL A 89 -4.78 13.93 1.33
N LEU A 90 -3.48 13.95 1.03
CA LEU A 90 -2.49 14.68 1.82
C LEU A 90 -2.81 16.18 1.92
N GLN A 91 -3.15 16.82 0.81
CA GLN A 91 -3.52 18.24 0.79
C GLN A 91 -4.75 18.52 1.65
N SER A 92 -5.77 17.66 1.60
CA SER A 92 -6.98 17.83 2.43
C SER A 92 -6.65 17.72 3.92
N LEU A 93 -5.87 16.70 4.30
CA LEU A 93 -5.41 16.54 5.68
C LEU A 93 -4.56 17.73 6.15
N LEU A 94 -3.66 18.24 5.32
CA LEU A 94 -2.78 19.37 5.64
C LEU A 94 -3.54 20.69 5.80
N ARG A 95 -4.72 20.83 5.17
CA ARG A 95 -5.62 21.98 5.41
C ARG A 95 -6.34 21.90 6.76
N GLY A 96 -6.17 20.81 7.51
CA GLY A 96 -6.91 20.56 8.75
C GLY A 96 -8.32 20.01 8.51
N ASP A 97 -8.64 19.61 7.27
CA ASP A 97 -9.95 19.04 6.94
C ASP A 97 -10.08 17.66 7.60
N ALA A 98 -11.22 17.41 8.25
CA ALA A 98 -11.60 16.06 8.61
C ALA A 98 -11.98 15.30 7.34
N VAL A 99 -11.15 14.35 6.93
CA VAL A 99 -11.32 13.62 5.67
C VAL A 99 -12.18 12.38 5.89
N GLU A 100 -13.42 12.44 5.41
CA GLU A 100 -14.35 11.30 5.38
C GLU A 100 -14.34 10.60 4.01
N ALA A 101 -14.20 11.37 2.94
CA ALA A 101 -14.13 10.88 1.57
C ALA A 101 -13.27 11.83 0.72
N VAL A 102 -12.61 11.27 -0.29
CA VAL A 102 -11.94 12.04 -1.34
C VAL A 102 -12.50 11.59 -2.68
N PRO A 103 -12.96 12.51 -3.55
CA PRO A 103 -13.49 12.13 -4.86
C PRO A 103 -12.53 11.23 -5.64
N GLY A 104 -13.05 10.10 -6.13
CA GLY A 104 -12.26 9.11 -6.86
C GLY A 104 -11.37 8.21 -5.99
N VAL A 105 -11.40 8.33 -4.67
CA VAL A 105 -10.70 7.47 -3.72
C VAL A 105 -11.73 6.63 -2.95
N SER A 106 -11.63 5.32 -3.07
CA SER A 106 -12.54 4.40 -2.34
C SER A 106 -12.25 4.41 -0.82
N PRO A 107 -13.21 4.08 0.05
CA PRO A 107 -12.98 4.01 1.50
C PRO A 107 -11.82 3.07 1.90
N ASP A 108 -11.71 1.93 1.23
CA ASP A 108 -10.62 0.96 1.46
C ASP A 108 -9.25 1.52 1.03
N GLU A 109 -9.22 2.35 -0.01
CA GLU A 109 -8.02 3.03 -0.47
C GLU A 109 -7.64 4.17 0.47
N LEU A 110 -8.62 4.93 0.94
CA LEU A 110 -8.44 5.98 1.94
C LEU A 110 -7.87 5.40 3.24
N ALA A 111 -8.48 4.35 3.79
CA ALA A 111 -7.98 3.69 5.00
C ALA A 111 -6.54 3.17 4.85
N ARG A 112 -6.20 2.68 3.65
CA ARG A 112 -4.85 2.23 3.29
C ARG A 112 -3.86 3.38 3.27
N ILE A 113 -4.21 4.51 2.65
CA ILE A 113 -3.40 5.74 2.64
C ILE A 113 -3.14 6.22 4.07
N MET A 114 -4.15 6.22 4.94
CA MET A 114 -3.99 6.64 6.33
C MET A 114 -3.07 5.71 7.14
N GLY A 115 -3.11 4.40 6.84
CA GLY A 115 -2.15 3.44 7.37
C GLY A 115 -0.70 3.77 7.01
N TYR A 116 -0.47 4.33 5.81
CA TYR A 116 0.87 4.77 5.39
C TYR A 116 1.37 5.97 6.09
N LEU A 117 0.53 7.00 6.14
CA LEU A 117 0.87 8.23 6.82
C LEU A 117 1.32 7.90 8.25
N ARG A 118 0.59 7.02 8.96
CA ARG A 118 1.00 6.55 10.29
C ARG A 118 2.34 5.80 10.30
N ALA A 119 2.56 4.88 9.37
CA ALA A 119 3.83 4.15 9.27
C ALA A 119 5.03 5.07 8.99
N ASP A 120 4.80 6.12 8.21
CA ASP A 120 5.78 7.15 7.86
C ASP A 120 5.90 8.24 8.95
N GLY A 121 5.24 8.07 10.10
CA GLY A 121 5.36 8.96 11.25
C GLY A 121 4.47 10.21 11.20
N TRP A 122 3.44 10.22 10.35
CA TRP A 122 2.42 11.26 10.35
C TRP A 122 1.33 10.94 11.39
N PRO A 123 1.02 11.89 12.30
CA PRO A 123 0.06 11.68 13.37
C PRO A 123 -1.37 11.83 12.84
N VAL A 124 -1.90 10.76 12.25
CA VAL A 124 -3.28 10.69 11.73
C VAL A 124 -4.18 9.90 12.67
N LEU A 125 -5.21 10.57 13.19
CA LEU A 125 -6.24 10.01 14.04
C LEU A 125 -7.49 9.64 13.20
N ALA A 126 -8.17 8.57 13.57
CA ALA A 126 -9.50 8.22 13.03
C ALA A 126 -10.56 8.43 14.12
N ILE A 127 -11.56 9.28 13.86
CA ILE A 127 -12.70 9.54 14.75
C ILE A 127 -13.97 9.38 13.93
N GLU A 128 -14.86 8.46 14.34
CA GLU A 128 -16.20 8.30 13.73
C GLU A 128 -16.17 8.17 12.19
N GLY A 129 -15.16 7.48 11.64
CA GLY A 129 -15.00 7.29 10.19
C GLY A 129 -14.31 8.45 9.46
N LYS A 130 -13.93 9.52 10.17
CA LYS A 130 -13.18 10.66 9.64
C LYS A 130 -11.71 10.57 10.04
N TYR A 131 -10.83 11.03 9.16
CA TYR A 131 -9.39 11.09 9.41
C TYR A 131 -8.92 12.53 9.59
N ILE A 132 -8.10 12.76 10.62
CA ILE A 132 -7.63 14.09 10.98
C ILE A 132 -6.12 14.03 11.24
N LEU A 133 -5.36 14.99 10.68
CA LEU A 133 -3.98 15.23 11.09
C LEU A 133 -3.97 16.01 12.41
N ILE A 134 -3.34 15.46 13.44
CA ILE A 134 -3.28 16.07 14.78
C ILE A 134 -1.90 16.66 15.13
N GLY A 135 -1.04 16.82 14.13
CA GLY A 135 0.31 17.37 14.28
C GLY A 135 1.11 17.33 12.99
N ALA A 136 2.34 17.88 13.02
CA ALA A 136 3.27 17.80 11.91
C ALA A 136 3.89 16.39 11.82
N GLY A 137 4.01 15.85 10.61
CA GLY A 137 4.65 14.55 10.38
C GLY A 137 6.14 14.56 10.66
N LYS A 138 6.71 13.38 10.94
CA LYS A 138 8.15 13.20 11.13
C LYS A 138 8.90 13.56 9.82
N GLY A 139 9.57 14.72 9.80
CA GLY A 139 10.34 15.21 8.65
C GLY A 139 10.11 16.70 8.31
N ALA A 140 9.05 17.34 8.80
CA ALA A 140 8.81 18.77 8.55
C ALA A 140 9.80 19.72 9.27
N ALA A 141 10.71 19.18 10.09
CA ALA A 141 11.72 19.93 10.83
C ALA A 141 13.17 19.72 10.31
N SER A 142 13.40 18.94 9.24
CA SER A 142 14.75 18.79 8.66
C SER A 142 15.06 19.76 7.51
N ASP A 143 14.04 20.42 6.96
CA ASP A 143 14.16 21.28 5.78
C ASP A 143 13.77 22.74 6.10
N ALA A 144 14.10 23.20 7.32
CA ALA A 144 14.04 24.61 7.70
C ALA A 144 15.43 25.24 7.71
#